data_AF-A0AAJ6EQM9-F1
#
_entry.id   AF-A0AAJ6EQM9-F1
#
_cell.length_a   1.000
_cell.length_b   1.000
_cell.length_c   1.000
_cell.angle_alpha   90.00
_cell.angle_beta   90.00
_cell.angle_gamma   90.00
#
_symmetry.space_group_name_H-M   'P 1'
#
loop_
_entity.id
_entity.type
_entity.pdbx_description
1 polymer ?
#
loop_
_entity_poly.entity_id
_entity_poly.type
_entity_poly.pdbx_seq_one_letter_code
_entity_poly.pdbx_strand_id
1 'polypeptide(L)'
;MPDLAAGEAPAPQVSPDNPCPFLRALAAGGYVGGHVVPLPELTRTIGRATGKTGLPALIAGAQIFMVAQIANGLGPFSQLRNLTKGAILDELRNGPLDKHGAGSRILDQNAVVHEDEIARLATFGKDYKSPDGSVERGLSASDIKAFMAANLQRANDEHPWYYAILRCYYPLLMLGEWPVLLDIMGKGDGKDRYLSVAEVRTLFVERRFPDRIVALLNS
;
A
#
# COMPACT_ATOMS: atom_id res chain seq x y z
N MET A 1 -27.41 -32.27 23.18
CA MET A 1 -26.63 -31.03 23.24
C MET A 1 -26.08 -30.80 21.85
N PRO A 2 -26.66 -29.92 21.00
CA PRO A 2 -26.11 -29.66 19.69
C PRO A 2 -24.96 -28.66 19.79
N ASP A 3 -23.94 -28.93 18.98
CA ASP A 3 -22.69 -28.21 18.80
C ASP A 3 -22.97 -26.79 18.26
N LEU A 4 -22.48 -25.76 18.95
CA LEU A 4 -22.55 -24.39 18.48
C LEU A 4 -21.42 -24.19 17.46
N ALA A 5 -21.77 -24.30 16.18
CA ALA A 5 -20.92 -23.85 15.08
C ALA A 5 -20.46 -22.42 15.36
N ALA A 6 -19.15 -22.24 15.51
CA ALA A 6 -18.52 -20.93 15.55
C ALA A 6 -18.85 -20.21 14.23
N GLY A 7 -19.77 -19.24 14.30
CA GLY A 7 -20.11 -18.41 13.16
C GLY A 7 -18.86 -17.65 12.71
N GLU A 8 -18.45 -17.88 11.47
CA GLU A 8 -17.42 -17.12 10.79
C GLU A 8 -17.82 -15.63 10.86
N ALA A 9 -17.04 -14.83 11.59
CA ALA A 9 -17.30 -13.40 11.67
C ALA A 9 -17.27 -12.81 10.25
N PRO A 10 -18.25 -11.96 9.88
CA PRO A 10 -18.28 -11.39 8.54
C PRO A 10 -16.97 -10.65 8.26
N ALA A 11 -16.39 -10.89 7.07
CA ALA A 11 -15.17 -10.22 6.65
C ALA A 11 -15.32 -8.70 6.84
N PRO A 12 -14.30 -8.00 7.37
CA PRO A 12 -14.39 -6.57 7.62
C PRO A 12 -14.76 -5.84 6.33
N GLN A 13 -15.75 -4.94 6.40
CA GLN A 13 -16.07 -4.11 5.25
C GLN A 13 -14.88 -3.20 4.94
N VAL A 14 -14.36 -3.31 3.72
CA VAL A 14 -13.25 -2.46 3.26
C VAL A 14 -13.81 -1.09 2.93
N SER A 15 -13.32 -0.07 3.64
CA SER A 15 -13.68 1.33 3.37
C SER A 15 -13.46 1.73 1.91
N PRO A 16 -14.49 2.29 1.23
CA PRO A 16 -14.33 2.95 -0.06
C PRO A 16 -13.36 4.14 0.00
N ASP A 17 -13.19 4.77 1.17
CA ASP A 17 -12.37 5.97 1.37
C ASP A 17 -10.94 5.68 1.80
N ASN A 18 -10.57 4.41 1.93
CA ASN A 18 -9.19 3.99 2.08
C ASN A 18 -8.50 3.93 0.70
N PRO A 19 -7.56 4.85 0.38
CA PRO A 19 -6.87 4.87 -0.90
C PRO A 19 -5.64 3.94 -0.93
N CYS A 20 -5.32 3.26 0.18
CA CYS A 20 -4.11 2.44 0.29
C CYS A 20 -4.40 0.97 -0.04
N PRO A 21 -3.88 0.43 -1.16
CA PRO A 21 -4.11 -0.94 -1.60
C PRO A 21 -3.64 -1.98 -0.58
N PHE A 22 -2.52 -1.71 0.11
CA PHE A 22 -2.01 -2.59 1.17
C PHE A 22 -2.98 -2.68 2.35
N LEU A 23 -3.48 -1.55 2.85
CA LEU A 23 -4.43 -1.53 3.96
C LEU A 23 -5.78 -2.13 3.57
N ARG A 24 -6.23 -1.90 2.33
CA ARG A 24 -7.44 -2.53 1.77
C ARG A 24 -7.31 -4.06 1.74
N ALA A 25 -6.14 -4.59 1.39
CA ALA A 25 -5.87 -6.03 1.41
C ALA A 25 -5.78 -6.60 2.84
N LEU A 26 -5.20 -5.86 3.79
CA LEU A 26 -5.22 -6.25 5.20
C LEU A 26 -6.64 -6.36 5.75
N ALA A 27 -7.47 -5.36 5.48
CA ALA A 27 -8.87 -5.34 5.91
C ALA A 27 -9.69 -6.44 5.22
N ALA A 28 -9.55 -6.61 3.90
CA ALA A 28 -10.24 -7.65 3.13
C ALA A 28 -9.88 -9.07 3.61
N GLY A 29 -8.61 -9.28 3.99
CA GLY A 29 -8.13 -10.55 4.52
C GLY A 29 -8.42 -10.77 6.02
N GLY A 30 -9.09 -9.84 6.71
CA GLY A 30 -9.40 -9.99 8.13
C GLY A 30 -8.21 -9.79 9.07
N TYR A 31 -7.07 -9.28 8.58
CA TYR A 31 -5.85 -9.08 9.38
C TYR A 31 -5.89 -7.81 10.25
N VAL A 32 -6.80 -6.88 9.92
CA VAL A 32 -7.10 -5.66 10.68
C VAL A 32 -8.60 -5.31 10.50
N GLY A 33 -9.14 -4.47 11.40
CA GLY A 33 -10.49 -3.92 11.24
C GLY A 33 -10.65 -3.05 9.98
N GLY A 34 -11.86 -3.00 9.41
CA GLY A 34 -12.15 -2.32 8.15
C GLY A 34 -12.27 -0.79 8.22
N HIS A 35 -12.45 -0.24 9.43
CA HIS A 35 -12.76 1.17 9.68
C HIS A 35 -11.74 1.84 10.60
N VAL A 36 -11.60 1.32 11.82
CA VAL A 36 -10.68 1.84 12.83
C VAL A 36 -9.75 0.71 13.27
N VAL A 37 -8.44 0.93 13.10
CA VAL A 37 -7.42 -0.05 13.49
C VAL A 37 -6.54 0.55 14.59
N PRO A 38 -6.41 -0.10 15.76
CA PRO A 38 -5.46 0.33 16.78
C PRO A 38 -4.04 0.41 16.20
N LEU A 39 -3.35 1.54 16.40
CA LEU A 39 -1.99 1.75 15.87
C LEU A 39 -0.98 0.66 16.27
N PRO A 40 -1.00 0.10 17.50
CA PRO A 40 -0.13 -1.01 17.86
C PRO A 40 -0.43 -2.31 17.10
N GLU A 41 -1.71 -2.58 16.83
CA GLU A 41 -2.14 -3.74 16.04
C GLU A 41 -1.68 -3.57 14.59
N LEU A 42 -1.92 -2.39 14.01
CA LEU A 42 -1.49 -2.06 12.66
C LEU A 42 0.03 -2.19 12.50
N THR A 43 0.80 -1.66 13.45
CA THR A 43 2.27 -1.75 13.47
C THR A 43 2.74 -3.20 13.56
N ARG A 44 2.12 -4.02 14.41
CA ARG A 44 2.48 -5.43 14.58
C ARG A 44 2.18 -6.23 13.32
N THR A 45 1.01 -6.02 12.72
CA THR A 45 0.59 -6.73 11.49
C THR A 45 1.46 -6.36 10.30
N ILE A 46 1.80 -5.08 10.15
CA ILE A 46 2.76 -4.63 9.14
C ILE A 46 4.16 -5.18 9.40
N GLY A 47 4.61 -5.17 10.66
CA GLY A 47 5.90 -5.77 11.04
C GLY A 47 5.99 -7.24 10.62
N ARG A 48 4.94 -8.02 10.88
CA ARG A 48 4.82 -9.41 10.42
C ARG A 48 4.91 -9.51 8.89
N ALA A 49 4.14 -8.72 8.15
CA ALA A 49 4.17 -8.73 6.69
C ALA A 49 5.57 -8.49 6.09
N THR A 50 6.44 -7.73 6.77
CA THR A 50 7.80 -7.46 6.29
C THR A 50 8.76 -8.65 6.42
N GLY A 51 8.44 -9.64 7.27
CA GLY A 51 9.33 -10.75 7.61
C GLY A 51 10.65 -10.35 8.28
N LYS A 52 10.84 -9.06 8.61
CA LYS A 52 12.02 -8.54 9.28
C LYS A 52 11.86 -8.68 10.80
N THR A 53 12.97 -8.91 11.49
CA THR A 53 13.03 -8.94 12.97
C THR A 53 14.01 -7.89 13.48
N GLY A 54 13.75 -7.35 14.68
CA GLY A 54 14.64 -6.38 15.33
C GLY A 54 14.58 -4.97 14.74
N LEU A 55 15.70 -4.24 14.74
CA LEU A 55 15.78 -2.83 14.34
C LEU A 55 15.23 -2.53 12.92
N PRO A 56 15.47 -3.36 11.89
CA PRO A 56 14.90 -3.14 10.55
C PRO A 56 13.37 -3.23 10.50
N ALA A 57 12.76 -4.09 11.33
CA ALA A 57 11.31 -4.20 11.45
C ALA A 57 10.69 -2.95 12.09
N LEU A 58 11.41 -2.39 13.08
CA LEU A 58 11.00 -1.19 13.79
C LEU A 58 11.06 0.06 12.89
N ILE A 59 12.06 0.13 11.99
CA ILE A 59 12.19 1.20 10.99
C ILE A 59 11.10 1.10 9.91
N ALA A 60 10.87 -0.10 9.36
CA ALA A 60 9.81 -0.32 8.36
C ALA A 60 8.42 -0.03 8.95
N GLY A 61 8.15 -0.52 10.17
CA GLY A 61 6.93 -0.20 10.91
C GLY A 61 6.76 1.30 11.15
N ALA A 62 7.84 2.01 11.51
CA ALA A 62 7.80 3.46 11.71
C ALA A 62 7.57 4.27 10.43
N GLN A 63 8.13 3.85 9.28
CA GLN A 63 7.87 4.50 7.99
C GLN A 63 6.42 4.32 7.55
N ILE A 64 5.88 3.12 7.72
CA ILE A 64 4.50 2.80 7.36
C ILE A 64 3.51 3.48 8.32
N PHE A 65 3.85 3.52 9.61
CA PHE A 65 3.16 4.31 10.63
C PHE A 65 3.16 5.81 10.29
N MET A 66 4.29 6.36 9.84
CA MET A 66 4.39 7.76 9.44
C MET A 66 3.47 8.08 8.26
N VAL A 67 3.41 7.20 7.26
CA VAL A 67 2.46 7.34 6.13
C VAL A 67 1.01 7.28 6.63
N ALA A 68 0.68 6.33 7.51
CA ALA A 68 -0.67 6.25 8.10
C ALA A 68 -1.04 7.49 8.93
N GLN A 69 -0.08 8.05 9.68
CA GLN A 69 -0.28 9.24 10.52
C GLN A 69 -0.43 10.52 9.70
N ILE A 70 0.35 10.72 8.63
CA ILE A 70 0.20 11.90 7.76
C ILE A 70 -1.18 11.86 7.08
N ALA A 71 -1.65 10.68 6.68
CA ALA A 71 -2.94 10.53 6.03
C ALA A 71 -4.16 10.78 6.96
N ASN A 72 -3.99 10.70 8.30
CA ASN A 72 -5.02 11.04 9.30
C ASN A 72 -4.90 12.49 9.86
N GLY A 73 -4.08 13.35 9.23
CA GLY A 73 -3.93 14.76 9.57
C GLY A 73 -2.75 15.10 10.51
N LEU A 74 -2.06 16.20 10.22
CA LEU A 74 -0.84 16.67 10.92
C LEU A 74 -1.10 17.66 12.07
N GLY A 75 -2.36 18.00 12.36
CA GLY A 75 -2.70 18.97 13.41
C GLY A 75 -2.59 18.40 14.84
N PRO A 76 -2.39 19.24 15.87
CA PRO A 76 -2.26 18.79 17.25
C PRO A 76 -3.50 18.02 17.77
N PHE A 77 -4.69 18.40 17.31
CA PHE A 77 -5.95 17.70 17.64
C PHE A 77 -6.09 16.33 16.92
N SER A 78 -5.64 16.21 15.67
CA SER A 78 -5.69 14.93 14.95
C SER A 78 -4.68 13.93 15.51
N GLN A 79 -3.48 14.37 15.89
CA GLN A 79 -2.47 13.51 16.51
C GLN A 79 -2.94 12.96 17.88
N LEU A 80 -3.57 13.79 18.73
CA LEU A 80 -4.14 13.36 20.01
C LEU A 80 -5.32 12.38 19.84
N ARG A 81 -6.15 12.60 18.81
CA ARG A 81 -7.26 11.71 18.44
C ARG A 81 -6.76 10.37 17.91
N ASN A 82 -5.71 10.34 17.09
CA ASN A 82 -5.14 9.10 16.54
C ASN A 82 -4.50 8.23 17.64
N LEU A 83 -3.85 8.86 18.62
CA LEU A 83 -3.31 8.18 19.80
C LEU A 83 -4.39 7.54 20.69
N THR A 84 -5.61 8.10 20.71
CA THR A 84 -6.71 7.63 21.56
C THR A 84 -7.71 6.74 20.83
N LYS A 85 -7.87 6.86 19.51
CA LYS A 85 -8.86 6.13 18.71
C LYS A 85 -8.28 5.14 17.70
N GLY A 86 -6.99 5.21 17.34
CA GLY A 86 -6.39 4.40 16.27
C GLY A 86 -6.36 5.10 14.90
N ALA A 87 -5.89 4.40 13.86
CA ALA A 87 -5.94 4.87 12.48
C ALA A 87 -7.35 4.71 11.92
N ILE A 88 -7.94 5.78 11.40
CA ILE A 88 -9.26 5.76 10.76
C ILE A 88 -9.03 5.60 9.26
N LEU A 89 -9.27 4.41 8.75
CA LEU A 89 -9.04 4.08 7.34
C LEU A 89 -9.98 4.86 6.41
N ASP A 90 -11.13 5.28 6.93
CA ASP A 90 -12.15 6.09 6.23
C ASP A 90 -11.72 7.56 6.02
N GLU A 91 -10.75 8.08 6.78
CA GLU A 91 -10.33 9.49 6.71
C GLU A 91 -9.04 9.70 5.89
N LEU A 92 -8.54 8.66 5.24
CA LEU A 92 -7.31 8.74 4.43
C LEU A 92 -7.52 9.52 3.12
N ARG A 93 -8.76 9.57 2.60
CA ARG A 93 -9.17 10.38 1.44
C ARG A 93 -9.43 11.83 1.87
N ASN A 94 -8.99 12.78 1.05
CA ASN A 94 -8.88 14.22 1.36
C ASN A 94 -7.92 14.57 2.53
N GLY A 95 -7.13 13.61 3.01
CA GLY A 95 -6.05 13.85 3.95
C GLY A 95 -4.81 14.46 3.27
N PRO A 96 -3.79 14.90 4.03
CA PRO A 96 -2.56 15.50 3.48
C PRO A 96 -1.75 14.62 2.53
N LEU A 97 -2.02 13.30 2.48
CA LEU A 97 -1.42 12.35 1.53
C LEU A 97 -2.38 11.90 0.42
N ASP A 98 -3.60 12.41 0.38
CA ASP A 98 -4.47 12.17 -0.77
C ASP A 98 -3.83 12.83 -1.99
N LYS A 99 -3.48 11.98 -2.95
CA LYS A 99 -2.76 12.37 -4.14
C LYS A 99 -3.73 12.96 -5.18
N HIS A 100 -5.04 13.01 -4.92
CA HIS A 100 -6.11 13.51 -5.82
C HIS A 100 -5.91 13.10 -7.28
N GLY A 101 -5.56 11.83 -7.52
CA GLY A 101 -5.32 11.31 -8.87
C GLY A 101 -3.89 11.48 -9.43
N ALA A 102 -2.95 12.07 -8.68
CA ALA A 102 -1.53 12.20 -9.08
C ALA A 102 -0.63 11.03 -8.65
N GLY A 103 -1.21 10.00 -8.03
CA GLY A 103 -0.51 8.78 -7.60
C GLY A 103 -0.22 7.80 -8.74
N SER A 104 -0.48 6.51 -8.50
CA SER A 104 -0.38 5.50 -9.56
C SER A 104 -1.51 5.58 -10.58
N ARG A 105 -2.65 6.19 -10.21
CA ARG A 105 -3.94 6.16 -10.93
C ARG A 105 -4.58 4.78 -11.08
N ILE A 106 -3.93 3.73 -10.57
CA ILE A 106 -4.48 2.37 -10.57
C ILE A 106 -5.74 2.29 -9.69
N LEU A 107 -5.78 2.99 -8.56
CA LEU A 107 -6.98 3.17 -7.74
C LEU A 107 -7.35 4.64 -7.75
N ASP A 108 -8.56 4.97 -8.18
CA ASP A 108 -9.02 6.35 -8.23
C ASP A 108 -9.74 6.81 -6.94
N GLN A 109 -10.14 8.07 -6.94
CA GLN A 109 -10.87 8.72 -5.84
C GLN A 109 -12.28 8.16 -5.61
N ASN A 110 -12.80 7.31 -6.49
CA ASN A 110 -14.07 6.61 -6.32
C ASN A 110 -13.85 5.14 -5.92
N ALA A 111 -12.61 4.77 -5.58
CA ALA A 111 -12.17 3.40 -5.31
C ALA A 111 -12.34 2.44 -6.50
N VAL A 112 -12.37 2.97 -7.73
CA VAL A 112 -12.39 2.19 -8.96
C VAL A 112 -10.95 1.84 -9.35
N VAL A 113 -10.74 0.57 -9.71
CA VAL A 113 -9.46 0.09 -10.20
C VAL A 113 -9.40 0.23 -11.72
N HIS A 114 -8.38 0.92 -12.22
CA HIS A 114 -8.11 1.12 -13.64
C HIS A 114 -7.05 0.10 -14.11
N GLU A 115 -7.49 -1.01 -14.72
CA GLU A 115 -6.59 -2.09 -15.16
C GLU A 115 -5.63 -1.66 -16.30
N ASP A 116 -6.00 -0.65 -17.08
CA ASP A 116 -5.13 -0.04 -18.08
C ASP A 116 -3.93 0.68 -17.46
N GLU A 117 -4.06 1.26 -16.27
CA GLU A 117 -2.93 1.82 -15.52
C GLU A 117 -2.00 0.72 -14.97
N ILE A 118 -2.52 -0.50 -14.75
CA ILE A 118 -1.70 -1.67 -14.44
C ILE A 118 -0.94 -2.14 -15.69
N ALA A 119 -1.61 -2.14 -16.85
CA ALA A 119 -0.95 -2.43 -18.13
C ALA A 119 0.15 -1.42 -18.43
N ARG A 120 -0.08 -0.12 -18.16
CA ARG A 120 0.92 0.93 -18.27
C ARG A 120 2.06 0.77 -17.26
N LEU A 121 1.78 0.42 -16.01
CA LEU A 121 2.83 0.08 -15.03
C LEU A 121 3.78 -1.00 -15.59
N ALA A 122 3.23 -2.03 -16.24
CA ALA A 122 3.99 -3.13 -16.83
C ALA A 122 4.97 -2.69 -17.93
N THR A 123 4.73 -1.56 -18.61
CA THR A 123 5.63 -1.04 -19.64
C THR A 123 6.92 -0.44 -19.09
N PHE A 124 6.96 -0.10 -17.80
CA PHE A 124 8.18 0.34 -17.11
C PHE A 124 9.03 -0.84 -16.62
N GLY A 125 8.42 -2.01 -16.49
CA GLY A 125 9.08 -3.20 -15.99
C GLY A 125 9.84 -3.99 -17.07
N LYS A 126 10.55 -5.00 -16.60
CA LYS A 126 11.23 -6.00 -17.44
C LYS A 126 10.90 -7.41 -16.97
N ASP A 127 11.27 -8.39 -17.79
CA ASP A 127 11.08 -9.79 -17.44
C ASP A 127 12.12 -10.24 -16.40
N TYR A 128 11.64 -10.89 -15.35
CA TYR A 128 12.43 -11.52 -14.30
C TYR A 128 12.20 -13.03 -14.33
N LYS A 129 13.27 -13.77 -14.07
CA LYS A 129 13.18 -15.23 -13.87
C LYS A 129 12.90 -15.50 -12.41
N SER A 130 11.85 -16.25 -12.15
CA SER A 130 11.56 -16.82 -10.84
C SER A 130 12.47 -18.02 -10.57
N PRO A 131 12.75 -18.37 -9.30
CA PRO A 131 13.51 -19.56 -8.94
C PRO A 131 12.94 -20.88 -9.49
N ASP A 132 11.64 -20.93 -9.77
CA ASP A 132 10.97 -22.08 -10.40
C ASP A 132 11.15 -22.15 -11.94
N GLY A 133 11.91 -21.22 -12.51
CA GLY A 133 12.18 -21.13 -13.95
C GLY A 133 11.10 -20.41 -14.76
N SER A 134 10.00 -19.99 -14.13
CA SER A 134 9.00 -19.15 -14.80
C SER A 134 9.53 -17.73 -15.05
N VAL A 135 8.96 -17.07 -16.05
CA VAL A 135 9.27 -15.68 -16.38
C VAL A 135 8.05 -14.82 -16.06
N GLU A 136 8.26 -13.74 -15.32
CA GLU A 136 7.20 -12.78 -15.00
C GLU A 136 7.67 -11.33 -15.18
N ARG A 137 6.72 -10.44 -15.48
CA ARG A 137 6.99 -9.02 -15.58
C ARG A 137 7.09 -8.40 -14.18
N GLY A 138 8.16 -7.66 -13.94
CA GLY A 138 8.41 -7.01 -12.65
C GLY A 138 9.04 -5.63 -12.77
N LEU A 139 8.99 -4.86 -11.68
CA LEU A 139 9.61 -3.54 -11.57
C LEU A 139 10.67 -3.53 -10.48
N SER A 140 11.89 -3.14 -10.83
CA SER A 140 12.93 -2.80 -9.86
C SER A 140 12.64 -1.45 -9.19
N ALA A 141 13.45 -1.08 -8.19
CA ALA A 141 13.41 0.25 -7.58
C ALA A 141 13.62 1.38 -8.62
N SER A 142 14.47 1.19 -9.63
CA SER A 142 14.67 2.19 -10.68
C SER A 142 13.47 2.29 -11.62
N ASP A 143 12.81 1.17 -11.91
CA ASP A 143 11.62 1.14 -12.77
C ASP A 143 10.43 1.82 -12.07
N ILE A 144 10.26 1.55 -10.77
CA ILE A 144 9.28 2.25 -9.93
C ILE A 144 9.53 3.76 -9.93
N LYS A 145 10.80 4.18 -9.79
CA LYS A 145 11.16 5.60 -9.84
C LYS A 145 10.83 6.23 -11.19
N ALA A 146 11.08 5.52 -12.29
CA ALA A 146 10.71 6.00 -13.63
C ALA A 146 9.19 6.11 -13.80
N PHE A 147 8.43 5.11 -13.35
CA PHE A 147 6.97 5.12 -13.36
C PHE A 147 6.39 6.31 -12.58
N MET A 148 6.89 6.54 -11.36
CA MET A 148 6.45 7.65 -10.52
C MET A 148 6.79 9.01 -11.12
N ALA A 149 7.99 9.16 -11.71
CA ALA A 149 8.37 10.38 -12.42
C ALA A 149 7.44 10.66 -13.61
N ALA A 150 7.11 9.63 -14.39
CA ALA A 150 6.20 9.76 -15.53
C ALA A 150 4.78 10.15 -15.09
N ASN A 151 4.30 9.63 -13.95
CA ASN A 151 3.00 10.03 -13.39
C ASN A 151 3.00 11.47 -12.88
N LEU A 152 4.08 11.89 -12.24
CA LEU A 152 4.24 13.27 -11.80
C LEU A 152 4.23 14.23 -13.01
N GLN A 153 4.95 13.89 -14.08
CA GLN A 153 4.94 14.69 -15.31
C GLN A 153 3.54 14.76 -15.92
N ARG A 154 2.84 13.63 -16.00
CA ARG A 154 1.45 13.62 -16.51
C ARG A 154 0.51 14.50 -15.67
N ALA A 155 0.68 14.49 -14.35
CA ALA A 155 -0.10 15.37 -13.46
C ALA A 155 0.24 16.87 -13.66
N ASN A 156 1.49 17.20 -14.00
CA ASN A 156 1.87 18.56 -14.42
C ASN A 156 1.08 19.03 -15.63
N ASP A 157 1.03 18.17 -16.64
CA ASP A 157 0.49 18.53 -17.95
C ASP A 157 -1.04 18.69 -17.88
N GLU A 158 -1.71 17.91 -17.03
CA GLU A 158 -3.17 17.98 -16.84
C GLU A 158 -3.59 19.07 -15.84
N HIS A 159 -2.80 19.33 -14.79
CA HIS A 159 -3.17 20.22 -13.69
C HIS A 159 -1.99 21.09 -13.20
N PRO A 160 -1.55 22.09 -13.99
CA PRO A 160 -0.31 22.83 -13.73
C PRO A 160 -0.29 23.66 -12.43
N TRP A 161 -1.46 24.08 -11.92
CA TRP A 161 -1.56 24.79 -10.64
C TRP A 161 -1.44 23.83 -9.43
N TYR A 162 -2.03 22.63 -9.54
CA TYR A 162 -1.95 21.58 -8.53
C TYR A 162 -0.56 20.93 -8.51
N TYR A 163 0.14 20.93 -9.64
CA TYR A 163 1.51 20.45 -9.77
C TYR A 163 2.52 21.15 -8.86
N ALA A 164 2.39 22.46 -8.64
CA ALA A 164 3.27 23.19 -7.75
C ALA A 164 3.23 22.61 -6.32
N ILE A 165 2.05 22.16 -5.88
CA ILE A 165 1.83 21.49 -4.59
C ILE A 165 2.39 20.07 -4.64
N LEU A 166 2.06 19.28 -5.67
CA LEU A 166 2.55 17.90 -5.83
C LEU A 166 4.07 17.79 -5.86
N ARG A 167 4.75 18.75 -6.47
CA ARG A 167 6.22 18.80 -6.53
C ARG A 167 6.85 18.90 -5.13
N CYS A 168 6.20 19.59 -4.19
CA CYS A 168 6.64 19.66 -2.80
C CYS A 168 6.48 18.31 -2.08
N TYR A 169 5.47 17.52 -2.45
CA TYR A 169 5.23 16.19 -1.91
C TYR A 169 6.00 15.07 -2.62
N TYR A 170 6.55 15.33 -3.81
CA TYR A 170 7.22 14.33 -4.62
C TYR A 170 8.31 13.53 -3.87
N PRO A 171 9.18 14.11 -3.03
CA PRO A 171 10.10 13.34 -2.20
C PRO A 171 9.40 12.38 -1.22
N LEU A 172 8.27 12.78 -0.63
CA LEU A 172 7.47 11.93 0.26
C LEU A 172 6.75 10.82 -0.53
N LEU A 173 6.27 11.12 -1.73
CA LEU A 173 5.72 10.13 -2.66
C LEU A 173 6.77 9.09 -3.03
N MET A 174 7.98 9.55 -3.36
CA MET A 174 9.16 8.75 -3.73
C MET A 174 9.75 7.96 -2.56
N LEU A 175 9.45 8.34 -1.31
CA LEU A 175 9.77 7.58 -0.09
C LEU A 175 8.59 6.70 0.37
N GLY A 176 7.44 6.78 -0.30
CA GLY A 176 6.18 6.23 0.15
C GLY A 176 5.82 4.86 -0.41
N GLU A 177 4.51 4.64 -0.57
CA GLU A 177 3.80 3.40 -0.90
C GLU A 177 4.53 2.39 -1.80
N TRP A 178 5.14 2.81 -2.91
CA TRP A 178 5.77 1.89 -3.88
C TRP A 178 7.09 1.26 -3.39
N PRO A 179 8.09 2.03 -2.91
CA PRO A 179 9.23 1.47 -2.20
C PRO A 179 8.87 0.53 -1.05
N VAL A 180 7.82 0.85 -0.29
CA VAL A 180 7.31 -0.02 0.78
C VAL A 180 6.74 -1.32 0.23
N LEU A 181 5.93 -1.24 -0.83
CA LEU A 181 5.42 -2.44 -1.52
C LEU A 181 6.57 -3.28 -2.08
N LEU A 182 7.62 -2.68 -2.64
CA LEU A 182 8.82 -3.39 -3.07
C LEU A 182 9.57 -4.04 -1.88
N ASP A 183 9.62 -3.40 -0.73
CA ASP A 183 10.28 -3.96 0.46
C ASP A 183 9.52 -5.16 1.01
N ILE A 184 8.18 -5.07 1.09
CA ILE A 184 7.32 -6.10 1.66
C ILE A 184 7.03 -7.22 0.65
N MET A 185 6.53 -6.86 -0.52
CA MET A 185 6.10 -7.78 -1.58
C MET A 185 7.17 -7.99 -2.66
N GLY A 186 8.37 -7.44 -2.52
CA GLY A 186 9.45 -7.71 -3.47
C GLY A 186 9.83 -9.19 -3.49
N LYS A 187 10.05 -9.70 -4.70
CA LYS A 187 10.73 -10.98 -4.94
C LYS A 187 12.21 -10.72 -5.19
N GLY A 188 13.07 -11.69 -4.88
CA GLY A 188 14.52 -11.54 -4.98
C GLY A 188 15.11 -10.63 -3.90
N ASP A 189 16.44 -10.45 -3.94
CA ASP A 189 17.19 -9.76 -2.89
C ASP A 189 18.13 -8.69 -3.45
N GLY A 190 18.47 -7.73 -2.59
CA GLY A 190 19.40 -6.66 -2.91
C GLY A 190 19.00 -5.90 -4.18
N LYS A 191 19.91 -5.85 -5.16
CA LYS A 191 19.71 -5.13 -6.43
C LYS A 191 18.78 -5.87 -7.41
N ASP A 192 18.60 -7.17 -7.21
CA ASP A 192 17.72 -8.00 -8.03
C ASP A 192 16.29 -8.03 -7.48
N ARG A 193 16.03 -7.30 -6.39
CA ARG A 193 14.68 -7.17 -5.82
C ARG A 193 13.75 -6.45 -6.78
N TYR A 194 12.59 -7.07 -7.05
CA TYR A 194 11.57 -6.53 -7.95
C TYR A 194 10.16 -6.78 -7.42
N LEU A 195 9.24 -5.91 -7.83
CA LEU A 195 7.81 -6.04 -7.54
C LEU A 195 7.10 -6.68 -8.74
N SER A 196 6.44 -7.82 -8.55
CA SER A 196 5.71 -8.52 -9.61
C SER A 196 4.46 -7.74 -10.04
N VAL A 197 4.28 -7.52 -11.35
CA VAL A 197 3.08 -6.87 -11.90
C VAL A 197 1.83 -7.70 -11.61
N ALA A 198 1.92 -9.03 -11.68
CA ALA A 198 0.80 -9.91 -11.40
C ALA A 198 0.34 -9.76 -9.93
N GLU A 199 1.28 -9.66 -9.01
CA GLU A 199 0.96 -9.50 -7.58
C GLU A 199 0.45 -8.10 -7.24
N VAL A 200 0.92 -7.07 -7.96
CA VAL A 200 0.31 -5.74 -7.90
C VAL A 200 -1.12 -5.80 -8.38
N ARG A 201 -1.41 -6.49 -9.49
CA ARG A 201 -2.79 -6.67 -9.98
C ARG A 201 -3.65 -7.37 -8.93
N THR A 202 -3.19 -8.47 -8.35
CA THR A 202 -3.90 -9.19 -7.27
C THR A 202 -4.15 -8.28 -6.07
N LEU A 203 -3.17 -7.48 -5.65
CA LEU A 203 -3.32 -6.55 -4.54
C LEU A 203 -4.41 -5.49 -4.80
N PHE A 204 -4.41 -4.88 -5.98
CA PHE A 204 -5.35 -3.80 -6.30
C PHE A 204 -6.75 -4.32 -6.65
N VAL A 205 -6.85 -5.30 -7.55
CA VAL A 205 -8.13 -5.80 -8.08
C VAL A 205 -8.80 -6.71 -7.06
N GLU A 206 -8.04 -7.65 -6.51
CA GLU A 206 -8.60 -8.74 -5.70
C GLU A 206 -8.50 -8.44 -4.20
N ARG A 207 -7.72 -7.42 -3.81
CA ARG A 207 -7.46 -7.06 -2.40
C ARG A 207 -6.87 -8.23 -1.62
N ARG A 208 -5.99 -9.00 -2.27
CA ARG A 208 -5.33 -10.16 -1.67
C ARG A 208 -3.82 -10.00 -1.66
N PHE A 209 -3.20 -10.59 -0.65
CA PHE A 209 -1.75 -10.73 -0.59
C PHE A 209 -1.29 -12.02 -1.26
N PRO A 210 -0.07 -12.05 -1.83
CA PRO A 210 0.56 -13.29 -2.25
C PRO A 210 0.77 -14.26 -1.08
N ASP A 211 0.75 -15.56 -1.35
CA ASP A 211 0.81 -16.62 -0.32
C ASP A 211 2.01 -16.48 0.64
N ARG A 212 3.18 -16.06 0.13
CA ARG A 212 4.37 -15.82 0.97
C ARG A 212 4.13 -14.75 2.04
N ILE A 213 3.34 -13.72 1.73
CA ILE A 213 3.02 -12.62 2.65
C ILE A 213 1.92 -13.07 3.61
N VAL A 214 0.95 -13.85 3.13
CA VAL A 214 -0.07 -14.49 3.98
C VAL A 214 0.58 -15.38 5.04
N ALA A 215 1.59 -16.18 4.66
CA ALA A 215 2.33 -17.01 5.60
C ALA A 215 3.01 -16.18 6.71
N LEU A 216 3.58 -15.01 6.36
CA LEU A 216 4.18 -14.09 7.32
C LEU A 216 3.13 -13.42 8.23
N LEU A 217 1.98 -13.03 7.68
CA LEU A 217 0.88 -12.44 8.44
C LEU A 217 0.28 -13.40 9.47
N ASN A 218 0.31 -14.70 9.18
CA ASN A 218 -0.19 -15.77 10.04
C ASN A 218 0.85 -16.33 11.02
N SER A 219 2.11 -15.87 10.94
CA SER A 219 3.15 -16.18 11.93
C SER A 219 3.06 -15.32 13.18
#